data_AF-A0A674JA28-F1
#
_entry.id   AF-A0A674JA28-F1
#
_cell.length_a   1.000
_cell.length_b   1.000
_cell.length_c   1.000
_cell.angle_alpha   90.00
_cell.angle_beta   90.00
_cell.angle_gamma   90.00
#
_symmetry.space_group_name_H-M   'P 1'
#
loop_
_entity.id
_entity.type
_entity.pdbx_description
1 polymer ?
#
loop_
_entity_poly.entity_id
_entity_poly.type
_entity_poly.pdbx_seq_one_letter_code
_entity_poly.pdbx_strand_id
1 'polypeptide(L)'
;MVSIGPKAHVMCNICISFSTNKNALMLFSEVLEEGFQVPASIAERYKVGRTIGDGNFAIVKECIERSTGREYALKIIKKSKCRGKEHMIQNEVSILRRVKHPNIVLLIEEMDMPTELYLVMELVKGGDLFDAITSTNKYTERDASGMLYNLASAIKYLHSLNIVHRDIKPENLLVYEHQDGSKSLKLGDFGLATIVDGPLYTVCGTPTYVAPEIIAEAGYGLKVDIWAAGVITYILLCGFPPFRGCGDDQEVLFDQILMGQVDFPSPYWDNVSDSAKELITMMLQVDVDQRFSALQVLEHPWVNDDGLPENEHQLSVAGKIKKHFNTGPKPNSTAAGVSVITLDHGFTIKRSGSLDYYQQPGMYWIRYEMVQLQQSVFPWQRAGSLH
;
A
#
# COMPACT_ATOMS: atom_id res chain seq x y z
N MET A 1 35.89 25.45 65.53
CA MET A 1 34.67 25.06 66.26
C MET A 1 33.77 24.30 65.30
N VAL A 2 33.79 22.98 65.35
CA VAL A 2 32.87 22.11 64.61
C VAL A 2 32.42 21.06 65.61
N SER A 3 31.11 20.93 65.80
CA SER A 3 30.51 19.86 66.60
C SER A 3 29.29 19.32 65.86
N ILE A 4 29.20 18.00 65.86
CA ILE A 4 28.23 17.14 65.18
C ILE A 4 27.09 16.86 66.17
N GLY A 5 25.84 16.79 65.69
CA GLY A 5 24.71 16.28 66.46
C GLY A 5 23.48 15.95 65.60
N PRO A 6 22.75 14.84 65.86
CA PRO A 6 21.81 14.22 64.92
C PRO A 6 20.34 14.64 65.14
N LYS A 7 19.49 14.51 64.13
CA LYS A 7 18.02 14.63 64.27
C LYS A 7 17.33 13.26 64.16
N ALA A 8 16.42 13.03 65.09
CA ALA A 8 15.72 11.80 65.38
C ALA A 8 14.34 11.70 64.71
N HIS A 9 13.93 10.44 64.55
CA HIS A 9 12.58 9.83 64.59
C HIS A 9 11.31 10.68 64.36
N VAL A 10 10.45 10.16 63.47
CA VAL A 10 9.14 9.59 63.86
C VAL A 10 8.86 8.33 63.03
N MET A 11 8.80 7.18 63.70
CA MET A 11 8.14 5.95 63.22
C MET A 11 6.68 5.99 63.67
N CYS A 12 5.74 5.60 62.81
CA CYS A 12 4.44 5.10 63.23
C CYS A 12 4.27 3.69 62.66
N ASN A 13 4.29 2.71 63.56
CA ASN A 13 3.97 1.30 63.33
C ASN A 13 2.46 1.12 63.36
N ILE A 14 1.86 0.51 62.34
CA ILE A 14 0.75 -0.44 62.53
C ILE A 14 0.96 -1.62 61.58
N CYS A 15 1.28 -2.78 62.16
CA CYS A 15 1.33 -4.09 61.50
C CYS A 15 -0.06 -4.75 61.52
N ILE A 16 -0.50 -5.19 60.33
CA ILE A 16 -1.05 -6.51 59.95
C ILE A 16 -2.14 -7.17 60.82
N SER A 17 -3.32 -7.39 60.23
CA SER A 17 -3.98 -8.71 59.97
C SER A 17 -5.40 -8.42 59.38
N PHE A 18 -6.01 -9.10 58.39
CA PHE A 18 -6.04 -10.50 57.97
C PHE A 18 -6.33 -10.59 56.45
N SER A 19 -5.63 -11.51 55.77
CA SER A 19 -6.12 -12.44 54.73
C SER A 19 -7.33 -12.07 53.87
N THR A 20 -7.11 -11.70 52.60
CA THR A 20 -7.35 -12.53 51.40
C THR A 20 -7.21 -11.66 50.15
N ASN A 21 -6.72 -12.26 49.07
CA ASN A 21 -6.60 -11.70 47.71
C ASN A 21 -5.42 -10.76 47.40
N LYS A 22 -4.20 -11.31 47.49
CA LYS A 22 -3.02 -10.80 46.75
C LYS A 22 -3.09 -11.08 45.23
N ASN A 23 -4.13 -11.76 44.73
CA ASN A 23 -4.28 -12.05 43.29
C ASN A 23 -5.03 -10.96 42.50
N ALA A 24 -5.67 -9.98 43.16
CA ALA A 24 -6.42 -8.94 42.45
C ALA A 24 -5.56 -7.71 42.06
N LEU A 25 -4.43 -7.49 42.71
CA LEU A 25 -3.55 -6.32 42.48
C LEU A 25 -2.31 -6.64 41.63
N MET A 26 -2.12 -7.90 41.22
CA MET A 26 -1.03 -8.32 40.32
C MET A 26 -1.46 -8.44 38.84
N LEU A 27 -2.59 -7.86 38.46
CA LEU A 27 -3.12 -7.93 37.09
C LEU A 27 -2.96 -6.64 36.26
N PHE A 28 -2.29 -5.61 36.77
CA PHE A 28 -2.20 -4.30 36.09
C PHE A 28 -0.79 -3.72 35.89
N SER A 29 0.27 -4.53 35.96
CA SER A 29 1.58 -4.08 35.49
C SER A 29 2.36 -5.19 34.82
N GLU A 30 1.94 -5.58 33.62
CA GLU A 30 2.91 -6.13 32.66
C GLU A 30 3.82 -4.96 32.26
N VAL A 31 5.03 -4.97 32.84
CA VAL A 31 6.11 -4.05 32.53
C VAL A 31 6.50 -4.27 31.06
N LEU A 32 6.20 -3.29 30.21
CA LEU A 32 6.73 -3.22 28.85
C LEU A 32 7.81 -2.14 28.80
N GLU A 33 8.90 -2.46 28.12
CA GLU A 33 9.99 -1.56 27.78
C GLU A 33 9.43 -0.32 27.04
N GLU A 34 9.88 0.85 27.49
CA GLU A 34 9.57 2.22 27.03
C GLU A 34 8.08 2.65 27.01
N GLY A 35 7.60 3.16 28.15
CA GLY A 35 6.77 4.38 28.23
C GLY A 35 5.34 4.38 27.68
N PHE A 36 4.82 3.29 27.11
CA PHE A 36 3.46 3.23 26.59
C PHE A 36 2.48 2.60 27.60
N GLN A 37 1.53 3.39 28.12
CA GLN A 37 0.37 2.83 28.80
C GLN A 37 -0.70 2.47 27.76
N VAL A 38 -0.92 1.16 27.55
CA VAL A 38 -2.05 0.68 26.76
C VAL A 38 -3.34 1.01 27.51
N PRO A 39 -4.33 1.68 26.90
CA PRO A 39 -5.56 2.03 27.60
C PRO A 39 -6.32 0.79 28.07
N ALA A 40 -6.99 0.90 29.22
CA ALA A 40 -7.67 -0.22 29.88
C ALA A 40 -8.67 -0.92 28.94
N SER A 41 -9.41 -0.16 28.14
CA SER A 41 -10.34 -0.68 27.12
C SER A 41 -9.69 -1.60 26.09
N ILE A 42 -8.46 -1.32 25.67
CA ILE A 42 -7.69 -2.23 24.79
C ILE A 42 -7.14 -3.38 25.59
N ALA A 43 -6.55 -3.14 26.76
CA ALA A 43 -5.91 -4.19 27.58
C ALA A 43 -6.91 -5.26 28.08
N GLU A 44 -8.16 -4.87 28.32
CA GLU A 44 -9.28 -5.73 28.73
C GLU A 44 -9.70 -6.71 27.63
N ARG A 45 -9.63 -6.29 26.36
CA ARG A 45 -10.08 -7.09 25.21
C ARG A 45 -8.93 -7.76 24.47
N TYR A 46 -7.76 -7.14 24.46
CA TYR A 46 -6.59 -7.57 23.72
C TYR A 46 -5.40 -7.74 24.65
N LYS A 47 -4.71 -8.88 24.52
CA LYS A 47 -3.37 -9.06 25.06
C LYS A 47 -2.37 -8.45 24.08
N VAL A 48 -1.84 -7.28 24.42
CA VAL A 48 -0.82 -6.59 23.60
C VAL A 48 0.54 -7.23 23.85
N GLY A 49 1.22 -7.59 22.77
CA GLY A 49 2.51 -8.26 22.77
C GLY A 49 3.68 -7.33 22.42
N ARG A 50 4.72 -7.92 21.84
CA ARG A 50 5.93 -7.22 21.42
C ARG A 50 5.65 -6.25 20.27
N THR A 51 6.56 -5.29 20.11
CA THR A 51 6.64 -4.48 18.90
C THR A 51 7.09 -5.36 17.74
N ILE A 52 6.32 -5.33 16.66
CA ILE A 52 6.62 -6.03 15.40
C ILE A 52 7.05 -5.07 14.31
N GLY A 53 6.79 -3.77 14.49
CA GLY A 53 7.16 -2.75 13.54
C GLY A 53 7.27 -1.37 14.18
N ASP A 54 8.18 -0.56 13.68
CA ASP A 54 8.49 0.76 14.22
C ASP A 54 8.67 1.75 13.08
N GLY A 55 7.73 2.69 12.98
CA GLY A 55 7.73 3.79 12.04
C GLY A 55 7.96 5.14 12.74
N ASN A 56 8.32 6.14 11.95
CA ASN A 56 8.43 7.54 12.30
C ASN A 56 7.23 8.05 13.11
N PHE A 57 5.99 7.74 12.71
CA PHE A 57 4.76 8.25 13.33
C PHE A 57 3.98 7.19 14.11
N ALA A 58 4.18 5.91 13.80
CA ALA A 58 3.42 4.80 14.35
C ALA A 58 4.31 3.65 14.85
N ILE A 59 3.89 3.00 15.93
CA ILE A 59 4.47 1.73 16.39
C ILE A 59 3.43 0.64 16.17
N VAL A 60 3.84 -0.51 15.64
CA VAL A 60 2.96 -1.65 15.44
C VAL A 60 3.34 -2.77 16.40
N LYS A 61 2.36 -3.24 17.18
CA LYS A 61 2.52 -4.34 18.14
C LYS A 61 1.65 -5.53 17.74
N GLU A 62 2.10 -6.74 18.06
CA GLU A 62 1.22 -7.91 18.07
C GLU A 62 0.10 -7.68 19.10
N CYS A 63 -1.12 -8.11 18.80
CA CYS A 63 -2.18 -8.17 19.80
C CYS A 63 -3.08 -9.38 19.58
N ILE A 64 -3.52 -10.00 20.66
CA ILE A 64 -4.36 -11.21 20.62
C ILE A 64 -5.68 -10.89 21.30
N GLU A 65 -6.79 -11.05 20.61
CA GLU A 65 -8.12 -10.90 21.21
C GLU A 65 -8.35 -12.01 22.23
N ARG A 66 -8.64 -11.64 23.47
CA ARG A 66 -8.72 -12.58 24.59
C ARG A 66 -9.89 -13.55 24.50
N SER A 67 -11.01 -13.11 23.90
CA SER A 67 -12.24 -13.92 23.78
C SER A 67 -12.12 -15.00 22.71
N THR A 68 -11.40 -14.75 21.62
CA THR A 68 -11.33 -15.63 20.45
C THR A 68 -9.97 -16.29 20.26
N GLY A 69 -8.92 -15.75 20.88
CA GLY A 69 -7.53 -16.14 20.64
C GLY A 69 -7.00 -15.70 19.27
N ARG A 70 -7.76 -14.91 18.49
CA ARG A 70 -7.33 -14.45 17.17
C ARG A 70 -6.24 -13.39 17.28
N GLU A 71 -5.27 -13.47 16.38
CA GLU A 71 -4.15 -12.55 16.30
C GLU A 71 -4.44 -11.38 15.35
N TYR A 72 -4.01 -10.19 15.77
CA TYR A 72 -4.19 -8.92 15.08
C TYR A 72 -2.93 -8.06 15.24
N ALA A 73 -2.86 -6.98 14.47
CA ALA A 73 -1.82 -5.96 14.59
C ALA A 73 -2.41 -4.69 15.22
N LEU A 74 -1.76 -4.17 16.26
CA LEU A 74 -2.13 -2.91 16.90
C LEU A 74 -1.20 -1.81 16.40
N LYS A 75 -1.68 -0.96 15.47
CA LYS A 75 -0.99 0.25 15.02
C LYS A 75 -1.30 1.38 16.01
N ILE A 76 -0.26 1.98 16.58
CA ILE A 76 -0.35 3.02 17.60
C ILE A 76 0.31 4.29 17.06
N ILE A 77 -0.51 5.29 16.73
CA ILE A 77 -0.07 6.53 16.10
C ILE A 77 0.04 7.62 17.17
N LYS A 78 1.22 8.25 17.30
CA LYS A 78 1.43 9.37 18.23
C LYS A 78 0.95 10.68 17.60
N LYS A 79 -0.17 11.24 18.07
CA LYS A 79 -0.76 12.47 17.51
C LYS A 79 0.20 13.66 17.54
N SER A 80 1.09 13.72 18.54
CA SER A 80 2.11 14.76 18.65
C SER A 80 3.08 14.79 17.47
N LYS A 81 3.38 13.64 16.86
CA LYS A 81 4.27 13.53 15.69
C LYS A 81 3.54 13.84 14.37
N CYS A 82 2.21 13.92 14.40
CA CYS A 82 1.37 14.10 13.24
C CYS A 82 0.82 15.52 13.10
N ARG A 83 1.39 16.49 13.84
CA ARG A 83 0.98 17.90 13.78
C ARG A 83 1.11 18.45 12.37
N GLY A 84 0.04 19.07 11.87
CA GLY A 84 -0.08 19.55 10.49
C GLY A 84 -0.50 18.48 9.47
N LYS A 85 -0.64 17.22 9.90
CA LYS A 85 -0.99 16.06 9.07
C LYS A 85 -2.23 15.31 9.59
N GLU A 86 -2.95 15.89 10.54
CA GLU A 86 -4.08 15.27 11.22
C GLU A 86 -5.19 14.89 10.24
N HIS A 87 -5.46 15.73 9.25
CA HIS A 87 -6.46 15.48 8.21
C HIS A 87 -6.16 14.21 7.41
N MET A 88 -4.89 13.86 7.17
CA MET A 88 -4.52 12.66 6.42
C MET A 88 -4.82 11.39 7.21
N ILE A 89 -4.53 11.40 8.52
CA ILE A 89 -4.84 10.27 9.41
C ILE A 89 -6.35 10.12 9.56
N GLN A 90 -7.07 11.23 9.75
CA GLN A 90 -8.54 11.20 9.81
C GLN A 90 -9.14 10.66 8.52
N ASN A 91 -8.58 11.01 7.36
CA ASN A 91 -9.01 10.50 6.07
C ASN A 91 -8.75 8.99 5.94
N GLU A 92 -7.52 8.52 6.23
CA GLU A 92 -7.15 7.09 6.24
C GLU A 92 -8.13 6.29 7.11
N VAL A 93 -8.35 6.73 8.35
CA VAL A 93 -9.27 6.07 9.30
C VAL A 93 -10.70 6.07 8.77
N SER A 94 -11.18 7.19 8.22
CA SER A 94 -12.54 7.30 7.68
C SER A 94 -12.78 6.34 6.52
N ILE A 95 -11.76 6.11 5.68
CA ILE A 95 -11.78 5.15 4.58
C ILE A 95 -11.75 3.73 5.15
N LEU A 96 -10.82 3.44 6.06
CA LEU A 96 -10.66 2.12 6.67
C LEU A 96 -11.91 1.64 7.42
N ARG A 97 -12.69 2.56 8.01
CA ARG A 97 -14.00 2.24 8.61
C ARG A 97 -15.02 1.72 7.59
N ARG A 98 -14.99 2.25 6.36
CA ARG A 98 -15.98 1.98 5.29
C ARG A 98 -15.62 0.76 4.45
N VAL A 99 -14.33 0.45 4.30
CA VAL A 99 -13.88 -0.64 3.42
C VAL A 99 -13.99 -2.00 4.12
N LYS A 100 -14.74 -2.92 3.50
CA LYS A 100 -14.93 -4.29 3.96
C LYS A 100 -14.91 -5.21 2.74
N HIS A 101 -13.75 -5.81 2.50
CA HIS A 101 -13.53 -6.69 1.34
C HIS A 101 -12.52 -7.79 1.69
N PRO A 102 -12.70 -9.05 1.23
CA PRO A 102 -11.78 -10.15 1.54
C PRO A 102 -10.33 -9.87 1.11
N ASN A 103 -10.14 -9.17 -0.01
CA ASN A 103 -8.82 -8.80 -0.55
C ASN A 103 -8.31 -7.44 -0.08
N ILE A 104 -8.78 -6.94 1.07
CA ILE A 104 -8.29 -5.71 1.72
C ILE A 104 -7.95 -6.01 3.18
N VAL A 105 -6.84 -5.47 3.69
CA VAL A 105 -6.48 -5.54 5.12
C VAL A 105 -7.48 -4.72 5.91
N LEU A 106 -8.23 -5.39 6.80
CA LEU A 106 -9.36 -4.77 7.49
C LEU A 106 -8.94 -4.02 8.76
N LEU A 107 -9.57 -2.87 8.99
CA LEU A 107 -9.67 -2.26 10.32
C LEU A 107 -10.75 -3.02 11.12
N ILE A 108 -10.33 -3.62 12.22
CA ILE A 108 -11.18 -4.40 13.13
C ILE A 108 -11.82 -3.47 14.15
N GLU A 109 -10.99 -2.65 14.79
CA GLU A 109 -11.40 -1.73 15.83
C GLU A 109 -10.45 -0.53 15.86
N GLU A 110 -10.94 0.59 16.34
CA GLU A 110 -10.15 1.80 16.55
C GLU A 110 -10.47 2.38 17.92
N MET A 111 -9.53 3.16 18.45
CA MET A 111 -9.76 3.91 19.67
C MET A 111 -8.96 5.19 19.62
N ASP A 112 -9.70 6.30 19.67
CA ASP A 112 -9.13 7.64 19.62
C ASP A 112 -8.93 8.19 21.03
N MET A 113 -7.68 8.39 21.44
CA MET A 113 -7.30 8.94 22.74
C MET A 113 -6.71 10.36 22.57
N PRO A 114 -6.60 11.17 23.63
CA PRO A 114 -6.10 12.55 23.50
C PRO A 114 -4.68 12.65 22.89
N THR A 115 -3.81 11.69 23.18
CA THR A 115 -2.39 11.68 22.80
C THR A 115 -2.07 10.70 21.68
N GLU A 116 -2.81 9.61 21.56
CA GLU A 116 -2.57 8.55 20.58
C GLU A 116 -3.86 8.05 19.93
N LEU A 117 -3.71 7.50 18.73
CA LEU A 117 -4.76 6.78 18.02
C LEU A 117 -4.34 5.30 17.90
N TYR A 118 -5.23 4.40 18.28
CA TYR A 118 -5.01 2.96 18.25
C TYR A 118 -5.87 2.34 17.17
N LEU A 119 -5.29 1.54 16.28
CA LEU A 119 -5.98 0.84 15.21
C LEU A 119 -5.65 -0.65 15.31
N VAL A 120 -6.67 -1.46 15.62
CA VAL A 120 -6.58 -2.92 15.57
C VAL A 120 -6.87 -3.34 14.13
N MET A 121 -5.87 -3.90 13.47
CA MET A 121 -5.91 -4.27 12.06
C MET A 121 -5.71 -5.78 11.89
N GLU A 122 -6.23 -6.32 10.80
CA GLU A 122 -5.95 -7.69 10.40
C GLU A 122 -4.43 -7.92 10.25
N LEU A 123 -3.91 -8.98 10.87
CA LEU A 123 -2.51 -9.37 10.77
C LEU A 123 -2.34 -10.44 9.69
N VAL A 124 -1.67 -10.09 8.60
CA VAL A 124 -1.42 -10.99 7.46
C VAL A 124 0.03 -11.46 7.47
N LYS A 125 0.27 -12.76 7.70
CA LYS A 125 1.61 -13.33 7.97
C LYS A 125 2.29 -13.99 6.76
N GLY A 126 1.63 -14.12 5.62
CA GLY A 126 2.16 -14.85 4.47
C GLY A 126 3.26 -14.12 3.69
N GLY A 127 3.71 -12.96 4.16
CA GLY A 127 4.70 -12.13 3.48
C GLY A 127 4.07 -11.21 2.43
N ASP A 128 4.91 -10.62 1.59
CA ASP A 128 4.49 -9.78 0.47
C ASP A 128 4.33 -10.58 -0.84
N LEU A 129 3.91 -9.88 -1.90
CA LEU A 129 3.72 -10.46 -3.22
C LEU A 129 4.95 -11.20 -3.76
N PHE A 130 6.15 -10.65 -3.54
CA PHE A 130 7.38 -11.25 -4.04
C PHE A 130 7.82 -12.46 -3.22
N ASP A 131 7.51 -12.48 -1.92
CA ASP A 131 7.66 -13.67 -1.10
C ASP A 131 6.76 -14.81 -1.60
N ALA A 132 5.52 -14.53 -1.99
CA ALA A 132 4.64 -15.54 -2.59
C ALA A 132 5.22 -16.15 -3.86
N ILE A 133 5.81 -15.35 -4.74
CA ILE A 133 6.39 -15.83 -6.00
C ILE A 133 7.66 -16.65 -5.72
N THR A 134 8.54 -16.15 -4.85
CA THR A 134 9.82 -16.81 -4.57
C THR A 134 9.70 -18.07 -3.72
N SER A 135 8.60 -18.22 -2.96
CA SER A 135 8.29 -19.43 -2.17
C SER A 135 7.55 -20.51 -2.96
N THR A 136 7.06 -20.22 -4.16
CA THR A 136 6.26 -21.15 -4.96
C THR A 136 7.16 -22.01 -5.85
N ASN A 137 7.12 -23.33 -5.67
CA ASN A 137 7.96 -24.27 -6.42
C ASN A 137 7.67 -24.27 -7.93
N LYS A 138 6.39 -24.18 -8.31
CA LYS A 138 5.92 -24.07 -9.69
C LYS A 138 5.03 -22.83 -9.80
N TYR A 139 5.57 -21.76 -10.37
CA TYR A 139 4.84 -20.51 -10.59
C TYR A 139 4.49 -20.38 -12.08
N THR A 140 3.22 -20.13 -12.38
CA THR A 140 2.62 -20.18 -13.72
C THR A 140 1.81 -18.90 -14.01
N GLU A 141 1.30 -18.75 -15.24
CA GLU A 141 0.39 -17.64 -15.54
C GLU A 141 -0.90 -17.74 -14.73
N ARG A 142 -1.35 -18.96 -14.42
CA ARG A 142 -2.53 -19.18 -13.57
C ARG A 142 -2.36 -18.56 -12.18
N ASP A 143 -1.18 -18.69 -11.59
CA ASP A 143 -0.89 -18.08 -10.29
C ASP A 143 -0.90 -16.54 -10.38
N ALA A 144 -0.30 -15.99 -11.44
CA ALA A 144 -0.29 -14.55 -11.71
C ALA A 144 -1.71 -14.00 -11.96
N SER A 145 -2.54 -14.73 -12.71
CA SER A 145 -3.93 -14.38 -13.00
C SER A 145 -4.78 -14.39 -11.72
N GLY A 146 -4.64 -15.40 -10.86
CA GLY A 146 -5.34 -15.45 -9.57
C GLY A 146 -4.96 -14.27 -8.64
N MET A 147 -3.68 -13.89 -8.63
CA MET A 147 -3.20 -12.70 -7.92
C MET A 147 -3.82 -11.41 -8.49
N LEU A 148 -3.84 -11.25 -9.82
CA LEU A 148 -4.48 -10.11 -10.46
C LEU A 148 -5.98 -10.06 -10.20
N TYR A 149 -6.67 -11.21 -10.22
CA TYR A 149 -8.10 -11.29 -9.89
C TYR A 149 -8.39 -10.73 -8.50
N ASN A 150 -7.60 -11.12 -7.49
CA ASN A 150 -7.73 -10.60 -6.13
C ASN A 150 -7.52 -9.08 -6.05
N LEU A 151 -6.47 -8.58 -6.72
CA LEU A 151 -6.17 -7.15 -6.77
C LEU A 151 -7.26 -6.36 -7.48
N ALA A 152 -7.66 -6.78 -8.68
CA ALA A 152 -8.71 -6.13 -9.46
C ALA A 152 -10.07 -6.16 -8.74
N SER A 153 -10.37 -7.22 -8.01
CA SER A 153 -11.56 -7.32 -7.14
C SER A 153 -11.54 -6.26 -6.03
N ALA A 154 -10.40 -6.11 -5.33
CA ALA A 154 -10.24 -5.06 -4.32
C ALA A 154 -10.36 -3.65 -4.93
N ILE A 155 -9.71 -3.40 -6.08
CA ILE A 155 -9.77 -2.11 -6.76
C ILE A 155 -11.20 -1.80 -7.21
N LYS A 156 -11.92 -2.76 -7.81
CA LYS A 156 -13.32 -2.60 -8.20
C LYS A 156 -14.19 -2.20 -7.01
N TYR A 157 -14.00 -2.86 -5.86
CA TYR A 157 -14.71 -2.52 -4.63
C TYR A 157 -14.43 -1.07 -4.20
N LEU A 158 -13.16 -0.65 -4.15
CA LEU A 158 -12.80 0.72 -3.79
C LEU A 158 -13.37 1.75 -4.77
N HIS A 159 -13.26 1.49 -6.07
CA HIS A 159 -13.75 2.37 -7.13
C HIS A 159 -15.27 2.52 -7.08
N SER A 160 -16.01 1.48 -6.69
CA SER A 160 -17.47 1.56 -6.47
C SER A 160 -17.87 2.50 -5.32
N LEU A 161 -16.94 2.77 -4.41
CA LEU A 161 -17.09 3.72 -3.30
C LEU A 161 -16.46 5.09 -3.62
N ASN A 162 -16.03 5.31 -4.86
CA ASN A 162 -15.23 6.46 -5.31
C ASN A 162 -13.93 6.65 -4.51
N ILE A 163 -13.30 5.56 -4.06
CA ILE A 163 -12.01 5.62 -3.36
C ILE A 163 -10.91 5.25 -4.34
N VAL A 164 -9.90 6.11 -4.46
CA VAL A 164 -8.62 5.81 -5.15
C VAL A 164 -7.54 5.48 -4.12
N HIS A 165 -6.74 4.44 -4.38
CA HIS A 165 -5.69 4.00 -3.44
C HIS A 165 -4.40 4.81 -3.58
N ARG A 166 -3.94 5.08 -4.81
CA ARG A 166 -2.75 5.89 -5.17
C ARG A 166 -1.37 5.34 -4.77
N ASP A 167 -1.29 4.30 -3.95
CA ASP A 167 -0.02 3.63 -3.60
C ASP A 167 -0.08 2.11 -3.73
N ILE A 168 -0.67 1.63 -4.83
CA ILE A 168 -0.68 0.19 -5.13
C ILE A 168 0.73 -0.22 -5.61
N LYS A 169 1.37 -1.10 -4.85
CA LYS A 169 2.72 -1.62 -5.10
C LYS A 169 2.89 -2.98 -4.43
N PRO A 170 3.87 -3.80 -4.84
CA PRO A 170 4.11 -5.14 -4.28
C PRO A 170 4.22 -5.17 -2.76
N GLU A 171 4.86 -4.15 -2.16
CA GLU A 171 5.04 -4.03 -0.72
C GLU A 171 3.71 -3.91 0.04
N ASN A 172 2.68 -3.36 -0.60
CA ASN A 172 1.33 -3.16 -0.05
C ASN A 172 0.37 -4.31 -0.37
N LEU A 173 0.85 -5.38 -1.04
CA LEU A 173 0.08 -6.57 -1.40
C LEU A 173 0.55 -7.74 -0.55
N LEU A 174 -0.19 -8.00 0.52
CA LEU A 174 0.11 -9.07 1.46
C LEU A 174 -0.54 -10.38 1.06
N VAL A 175 0.14 -11.47 1.38
CA VAL A 175 -0.32 -12.81 1.04
C VAL A 175 -1.00 -13.43 2.24
N TYR A 176 -2.25 -13.83 2.06
CA TYR A 176 -3.00 -14.64 3.02
C TYR A 176 -3.00 -16.09 2.56
N GLU A 177 -2.47 -16.99 3.40
CA GLU A 177 -2.46 -18.43 3.15
C GLU A 177 -3.65 -19.06 3.85
N HIS A 178 -4.51 -19.72 3.07
CA HIS A 178 -5.67 -20.45 3.56
C HIS A 178 -5.27 -21.82 4.10
N GLN A 179 -6.15 -22.42 4.89
CA GLN A 179 -5.90 -23.75 5.49
C GLN A 179 -5.77 -24.88 4.47
N ASP A 180 -6.34 -24.69 3.27
CA ASP A 180 -6.24 -25.62 2.15
C ASP A 180 -4.95 -25.42 1.31
N GLY A 181 -4.09 -24.48 1.71
CA GLY A 181 -2.85 -24.13 1.01
C GLY A 181 -3.04 -23.15 -0.16
N SER A 182 -4.28 -22.72 -0.45
CA SER A 182 -4.51 -21.67 -1.43
C SER A 182 -4.02 -20.31 -0.90
N LYS A 183 -3.67 -19.40 -1.82
CA LYS A 183 -3.16 -18.06 -1.48
C LYS A 183 -4.12 -17.01 -2.02
N SER A 184 -4.37 -15.98 -1.22
CA SER A 184 -5.07 -14.78 -1.68
C SER A 184 -4.28 -13.51 -1.36
N LEU A 185 -4.45 -12.48 -2.19
CA LEU A 185 -3.85 -11.17 -1.93
C LEU A 185 -4.79 -10.29 -1.11
N LYS A 186 -4.19 -9.52 -0.20
CA LYS A 186 -4.83 -8.46 0.57
C LYS A 186 -4.08 -7.15 0.36
N LEU A 187 -4.76 -6.17 -0.21
CA LEU A 187 -4.28 -4.80 -0.35
C LEU A 187 -4.33 -4.08 1.00
N GLY A 188 -3.22 -3.48 1.42
CA GLY A 188 -3.15 -2.62 2.60
C GLY A 188 -2.52 -1.27 2.31
N ASP A 189 -2.27 -0.51 3.38
CA ASP A 189 -1.75 0.87 3.39
C ASP A 189 -2.62 1.89 2.63
N PHE A 190 -3.65 2.37 3.32
CA PHE A 190 -4.59 3.38 2.80
C PHE A 190 -4.15 4.82 3.10
N GLY A 191 -2.89 5.03 3.45
CA GLY A 191 -2.37 6.33 3.86
C GLY A 191 -2.42 7.43 2.81
N LEU A 192 -2.32 7.03 1.53
CA LEU A 192 -2.52 7.91 0.39
C LEU A 192 -3.93 7.77 -0.21
N ALA A 193 -4.81 6.92 0.33
CA ALA A 193 -6.14 6.76 -0.25
C ALA A 193 -6.99 8.03 -0.05
N THR A 194 -7.89 8.31 -0.99
CA THR A 194 -8.85 9.42 -0.86
C THR A 194 -10.13 9.14 -1.61
N ILE A 195 -11.21 9.80 -1.20
CA ILE A 195 -12.45 9.86 -1.99
C ILE A 195 -12.23 10.82 -3.16
N VAL A 196 -12.67 10.42 -4.34
CA VAL A 196 -12.62 11.20 -5.58
C VAL A 196 -13.98 11.88 -5.79
N ASP A 197 -14.01 13.20 -5.64
CA ASP A 197 -15.16 14.07 -5.94
C ASP A 197 -14.90 15.01 -7.14
N GLY A 198 -13.68 14.98 -7.67
CA GLY A 198 -13.21 15.70 -8.85
C GLY A 198 -11.77 15.30 -9.19
N PRO A 199 -11.16 15.93 -10.20
CA PRO A 199 -9.77 15.66 -10.57
C PRO A 199 -8.83 15.99 -9.41
N LEU A 200 -7.92 15.06 -9.12
CA LEU A 200 -6.85 15.23 -8.13
C LEU A 200 -5.56 15.69 -8.81
N TYR A 201 -4.77 16.53 -8.13
CA TYR A 201 -3.54 17.10 -8.70
C TYR A 201 -2.29 16.83 -7.85
N THR A 202 -2.44 16.22 -6.68
CA THR A 202 -1.30 15.93 -5.81
C THR A 202 -0.45 14.82 -6.40
N VAL A 203 0.83 15.12 -6.65
CA VAL A 203 1.83 14.15 -7.11
C VAL A 203 2.28 13.28 -5.94
N CYS A 204 1.87 12.02 -5.94
CA CYS A 204 2.17 11.05 -4.88
C CYS A 204 2.30 9.63 -5.45
N GLY A 205 2.74 8.70 -4.60
CA GLY A 205 2.95 7.30 -4.95
C GLY A 205 4.43 6.97 -5.18
N THR A 206 4.69 5.70 -5.49
CA THR A 206 6.04 5.19 -5.71
C THR A 206 6.40 5.28 -7.19
N PRO A 207 7.48 5.98 -7.60
CA PRO A 207 7.76 6.34 -9.01
C PRO A 207 7.54 5.25 -10.06
N THR A 208 7.94 4.01 -9.78
CA THR A 208 7.82 2.86 -10.69
C THR A 208 6.37 2.52 -11.08
N TYR A 209 5.39 2.84 -10.22
CA TYR A 209 3.99 2.43 -10.36
C TYR A 209 3.05 3.60 -10.63
N VAL A 210 3.58 4.82 -10.72
CA VAL A 210 2.80 6.05 -10.88
C VAL A 210 2.29 6.18 -12.32
N ALA A 211 1.05 6.61 -12.47
CA ALA A 211 0.41 6.79 -13.76
C ALA A 211 0.89 8.07 -14.49
N PRO A 212 0.85 8.11 -15.84
CA PRO A 212 1.31 9.25 -16.63
C PRO A 212 0.63 10.57 -16.26
N GLU A 213 -0.67 10.55 -16.00
CA GLU A 213 -1.46 11.73 -15.67
C GLU A 213 -1.11 12.35 -14.30
N ILE A 214 -0.53 11.57 -13.38
CA ILE A 214 0.00 12.09 -12.11
C ILE A 214 1.30 12.86 -12.38
N ILE A 215 2.19 12.32 -13.22
CA ILE A 215 3.48 12.95 -13.59
C ILE A 215 3.25 14.22 -14.43
N ALA A 216 2.25 14.19 -15.32
CA ALA A 216 1.86 15.31 -16.15
C ALA A 216 1.08 16.40 -15.41
N GLU A 217 0.69 16.14 -14.14
CA GLU A 217 -0.15 17.05 -13.34
C GLU A 217 -1.46 17.45 -14.04
N ALA A 218 -1.97 16.57 -14.92
CA ALA A 218 -3.12 16.85 -15.79
C ALA A 218 -4.48 16.73 -15.08
N GLY A 219 -4.48 16.35 -13.81
CA GLY A 219 -5.67 15.92 -13.09
C GLY A 219 -5.90 14.42 -13.28
N TYR A 220 -6.12 13.69 -12.18
CA TYR A 220 -6.32 12.24 -12.22
C TYR A 220 -7.50 11.78 -11.35
N GLY A 221 -7.95 10.55 -11.58
CA GLY A 221 -9.05 9.92 -10.87
C GLY A 221 -8.73 8.46 -10.52
N LEU A 222 -9.75 7.61 -10.53
CA LEU A 222 -9.66 6.21 -10.07
C LEU A 222 -8.70 5.33 -10.89
N LYS A 223 -8.58 5.56 -12.20
CA LYS A 223 -7.84 4.68 -13.13
C LYS A 223 -6.31 4.71 -12.98
N VAL A 224 -5.77 5.53 -12.07
CA VAL A 224 -4.34 5.45 -11.68
C VAL A 224 -4.03 4.13 -10.97
N ASP A 225 -5.01 3.57 -10.25
CA ASP A 225 -4.86 2.26 -9.59
C ASP A 225 -4.78 1.12 -10.62
N ILE A 226 -5.44 1.27 -11.79
CA ILE A 226 -5.38 0.29 -12.88
C ILE A 226 -4.01 0.30 -13.55
N TRP A 227 -3.42 1.47 -13.74
CA TRP A 227 -2.05 1.59 -14.23
C TRP A 227 -1.07 0.85 -13.31
N ALA A 228 -1.14 1.12 -12.01
CA ALA A 228 -0.30 0.44 -11.01
C ALA A 228 -0.49 -1.08 -11.04
N ALA A 229 -1.74 -1.56 -11.13
CA ALA A 229 -2.03 -2.99 -11.28
C ALA A 229 -1.47 -3.57 -12.60
N GLY A 230 -1.45 -2.80 -13.69
CA GLY A 230 -0.85 -3.20 -14.97
C GLY A 230 0.67 -3.35 -14.86
N VAL A 231 1.34 -2.42 -14.19
CA VAL A 231 2.78 -2.49 -13.89
C VAL A 231 3.08 -3.74 -13.06
N ILE A 232 2.27 -4.01 -12.03
CA ILE A 232 2.42 -5.21 -11.20
C ILE A 232 2.22 -6.47 -12.02
N THR A 233 1.19 -6.54 -12.87
CA THR A 233 0.92 -7.70 -13.74
C THR A 233 2.09 -7.98 -14.68
N TYR A 234 2.69 -6.94 -15.26
CA TYR A 234 3.91 -7.08 -16.06
C TYR A 234 5.05 -7.70 -15.24
N ILE A 235 5.25 -7.24 -13.99
CA ILE A 235 6.27 -7.79 -13.09
C ILE A 235 5.98 -9.24 -12.72
N LEU A 236 4.71 -9.61 -12.49
CA LEU A 236 4.34 -10.99 -12.16
C LEU A 236 4.77 -11.97 -13.26
N LEU A 237 4.66 -11.57 -14.53
CA LEU A 237 4.93 -12.45 -15.67
C LEU A 237 6.40 -12.54 -16.06
N CYS A 238 7.17 -11.46 -15.89
CA CYS A 238 8.57 -11.43 -16.35
C CYS A 238 9.60 -11.16 -15.24
N GLY A 239 9.16 -10.75 -14.05
CA GLY A 239 9.96 -10.55 -12.83
C GLY A 239 10.64 -9.18 -12.70
N PHE A 240 10.22 -8.19 -13.48
CA PHE A 240 11.00 -6.95 -13.68
C PHE A 240 10.07 -5.83 -14.23
N PRO A 241 10.21 -4.53 -13.85
CA PRO A 241 9.24 -3.48 -14.27
C PRO A 241 9.30 -3.14 -15.78
N PRO A 242 8.17 -2.70 -16.38
CA PRO A 242 8.08 -2.32 -17.78
C PRO A 242 8.82 -1.02 -18.11
N PHE A 243 8.79 -0.05 -17.19
CA PHE A 243 9.50 1.23 -17.32
C PHE A 243 10.72 1.26 -16.40
N ARG A 244 11.87 1.67 -16.93
CA ARG A 244 13.16 1.68 -16.24
C ARG A 244 14.02 2.84 -16.71
N GLY A 245 14.48 3.66 -15.76
CA GLY A 245 15.62 4.54 -16.00
C GLY A 245 16.90 3.72 -16.21
N CYS A 246 17.81 4.24 -17.03
CA CYS A 246 19.19 3.77 -17.03
C CYS A 246 19.88 4.34 -15.78
N GLY A 247 20.05 3.51 -14.73
CA GLY A 247 20.64 3.96 -13.46
C GLY A 247 19.62 4.68 -12.56
N ASP A 248 20.10 5.61 -11.73
CA ASP A 248 19.27 6.38 -10.78
C ASP A 248 18.56 7.60 -11.42
N ASP A 249 18.49 7.66 -12.75
CA ASP A 249 17.88 8.78 -13.48
C ASP A 249 16.35 8.65 -13.50
N GLN A 250 15.71 9.41 -12.62
CA GLN A 250 14.25 9.48 -12.52
C GLN A 250 13.61 10.20 -13.71
N GLU A 251 14.32 11.09 -14.40
CA GLU A 251 13.76 11.82 -15.53
C GLU A 251 13.51 10.88 -16.71
N VAL A 252 14.47 10.00 -17.00
CA VAL A 252 14.32 8.96 -18.05
C VAL A 252 13.17 8.01 -17.73
N LEU A 253 12.99 7.64 -16.46
CA LEU A 253 11.85 6.83 -16.04
C LEU A 253 10.52 7.54 -16.31
N PHE A 254 10.41 8.83 -15.93
CA PHE A 254 9.20 9.60 -16.14
C PHE A 254 8.89 9.82 -17.62
N ASP A 255 9.91 10.04 -18.45
CA ASP A 255 9.72 10.16 -19.90
C ASP A 255 9.17 8.86 -20.51
N GLN A 256 9.67 7.69 -20.09
CA GLN A 256 9.12 6.41 -20.53
C GLN A 256 7.68 6.19 -20.08
N ILE A 257 7.35 6.54 -18.84
CA ILE A 257 5.98 6.45 -18.32
C ILE A 257 5.06 7.37 -19.14
N LEU A 258 5.47 8.61 -19.40
CA LEU A 258 4.70 9.57 -20.19
C LEU A 258 4.50 9.12 -21.64
N MET A 259 5.47 8.43 -22.24
CA MET A 259 5.33 7.82 -23.57
C MET A 259 4.40 6.60 -23.55
N GLY A 260 4.38 5.84 -22.44
CA GLY A 260 3.55 4.65 -22.26
C GLY A 260 3.80 3.53 -23.27
N GLN A 261 4.98 3.49 -23.88
CA GLN A 261 5.36 2.40 -24.77
C GLN A 261 5.80 1.19 -23.93
N VAL A 262 4.99 0.13 -23.98
CA VAL A 262 5.25 -1.13 -23.29
C VAL A 262 5.89 -2.11 -24.28
N ASP A 263 7.09 -2.56 -23.96
CA ASP A 263 7.80 -3.58 -24.72
C ASP A 263 7.69 -4.95 -24.04
N PHE A 264 7.65 -6.02 -24.84
CA PHE A 264 7.64 -7.41 -24.38
C PHE A 264 8.89 -8.14 -24.89
N PRO A 265 10.07 -7.93 -24.27
CA PRO A 265 11.34 -8.37 -24.83
C PRO A 265 11.56 -9.89 -24.75
N SER A 266 12.08 -10.46 -25.83
CA SER A 266 12.61 -11.82 -25.86
C SER A 266 13.88 -11.96 -24.99
N PRO A 267 14.14 -13.15 -24.40
CA PRO A 267 13.33 -14.37 -24.47
C PRO A 267 12.24 -14.43 -23.39
N TYR A 268 12.01 -13.34 -22.65
CA TYR A 268 11.23 -13.38 -21.41
C TYR A 268 9.72 -13.49 -21.62
N TRP A 269 9.24 -12.99 -22.75
CA TRP A 269 7.83 -12.92 -23.10
C TRP A 269 7.44 -13.88 -24.24
N ASP A 270 8.39 -14.68 -24.74
CA ASP A 270 8.18 -15.58 -25.87
C ASP A 270 7.14 -16.66 -25.54
N ASN A 271 7.16 -17.15 -24.29
CA ASN A 271 6.24 -18.19 -23.80
C ASN A 271 5.07 -17.61 -22.98
N VAL A 272 4.93 -16.28 -22.93
CA VAL A 272 3.80 -15.63 -22.25
C VAL A 272 2.66 -15.46 -23.24
N SER A 273 1.44 -15.81 -22.83
CA SER A 273 0.26 -15.79 -23.67
C SER A 273 -0.02 -14.39 -24.24
N ASP A 274 -0.50 -14.34 -25.48
CA ASP A 274 -0.87 -13.07 -26.11
C ASP A 274 -2.06 -12.41 -25.40
N SER A 275 -2.93 -13.20 -24.77
CA SER A 275 -4.03 -12.72 -23.93
C SER A 275 -3.51 -11.95 -22.70
N ALA A 276 -2.43 -12.41 -22.06
CA ALA A 276 -1.81 -11.68 -20.95
C ALA A 276 -1.20 -10.35 -21.43
N LYS A 277 -0.52 -10.36 -22.58
CA LYS A 277 0.09 -9.16 -23.19
C LYS A 277 -0.98 -8.13 -23.55
N GLU A 278 -2.09 -8.57 -24.17
CA GLU A 278 -3.24 -7.73 -24.51
C GLU A 278 -3.81 -7.05 -23.27
N LEU A 279 -4.07 -7.81 -22.19
CA LEU A 279 -4.57 -7.26 -20.94
C LEU A 279 -3.65 -6.16 -20.38
N ILE A 280 -2.34 -6.42 -20.34
CA ILE A 280 -1.35 -5.44 -19.86
C ILE A 280 -1.37 -4.19 -20.72
N THR A 281 -1.42 -4.34 -22.05
CA THR A 281 -1.51 -3.21 -22.98
C THR A 281 -2.77 -2.37 -22.71
N MET A 282 -3.90 -2.99 -22.38
CA MET A 282 -5.13 -2.26 -22.07
C MET A 282 -5.14 -1.60 -20.68
N MET A 283 -4.39 -2.15 -19.72
CA MET A 283 -4.20 -1.54 -18.39
C MET A 283 -3.18 -0.38 -18.40
N LEU A 284 -2.22 -0.41 -19.33
CA LEU A 284 -1.14 0.57 -19.46
C LEU A 284 -1.36 1.57 -20.62
N GLN A 285 -2.62 1.90 -20.91
CA GLN A 285 -2.95 2.99 -21.83
C GLN A 285 -2.68 4.36 -21.19
N VAL A 286 -1.98 5.24 -21.90
CA VAL A 286 -1.77 6.65 -21.47
C VAL A 286 -3.10 7.39 -21.48
N ASP A 287 -3.91 7.18 -22.53
CA ASP A 287 -5.26 7.71 -22.59
C ASP A 287 -6.14 7.00 -21.54
N VAL A 288 -6.58 7.78 -20.55
CA VAL A 288 -7.39 7.33 -19.42
C VAL A 288 -8.73 6.76 -19.90
N ASP A 289 -9.31 7.26 -20.99
CA ASP A 289 -10.59 6.77 -21.50
C ASP A 289 -10.45 5.38 -22.14
N GLN A 290 -9.32 5.13 -22.81
CA GLN A 290 -8.98 3.83 -23.39
C GLN A 290 -8.50 2.82 -22.34
N ARG A 291 -7.92 3.30 -21.23
CA ARG A 291 -7.46 2.44 -20.14
C ARG A 291 -8.62 1.66 -19.55
N PHE A 292 -8.43 0.37 -19.31
CA PHE A 292 -9.46 -0.44 -18.67
C PHE A 292 -9.86 0.09 -17.28
N SER A 293 -11.10 -0.19 -16.91
CA SER A 293 -11.59 -0.14 -15.54
C SER A 293 -11.33 -1.47 -14.82
N ALA A 294 -11.43 -1.49 -13.49
CA ALA A 294 -11.29 -2.73 -12.71
C ALA A 294 -12.32 -3.80 -13.12
N LEU A 295 -13.52 -3.39 -13.53
CA LEU A 295 -14.54 -4.31 -14.04
C LEU A 295 -14.10 -4.96 -15.35
N GLN A 296 -13.61 -4.17 -16.31
CA GLN A 296 -13.12 -4.68 -17.59
C GLN A 296 -11.91 -5.62 -17.42
N VAL A 297 -11.02 -5.34 -16.45
CA VAL A 297 -9.93 -6.25 -16.09
C VAL A 297 -10.47 -7.60 -15.59
N LEU A 298 -11.49 -7.60 -14.72
CA LEU A 298 -12.10 -8.83 -14.21
C LEU A 298 -12.88 -9.61 -15.28
N GLU A 299 -13.43 -8.92 -16.28
CA GLU A 299 -14.16 -9.53 -17.39
C GLU A 299 -13.22 -10.05 -18.50
N HIS A 300 -11.96 -9.63 -18.49
CA HIS A 300 -10.98 -10.03 -19.50
C HIS A 300 -10.76 -11.55 -19.47
N PRO A 301 -10.67 -12.24 -20.63
CA PRO A 301 -10.56 -13.69 -20.69
C PRO A 301 -9.39 -14.27 -19.87
N TRP A 302 -8.22 -13.61 -19.88
CA TRP A 302 -7.06 -14.03 -19.08
C TRP A 302 -7.31 -14.06 -17.56
N VAL A 303 -8.31 -13.31 -17.07
CA VAL A 303 -8.67 -13.23 -15.64
C VAL A 303 -9.95 -14.03 -15.33
N ASN A 304 -10.92 -13.98 -16.23
CA ASN A 304 -12.25 -14.56 -16.02
C ASN A 304 -12.35 -16.05 -16.38
N ASP A 305 -11.53 -16.52 -17.33
CA ASP A 305 -11.54 -17.91 -17.78
C ASP A 305 -10.36 -18.68 -17.17
N ASP A 306 -10.67 -19.57 -16.22
CA ASP A 306 -9.70 -20.45 -15.54
C ASP A 306 -8.90 -21.36 -16.49
N GLY A 307 -9.33 -21.50 -17.76
CA GLY A 307 -8.68 -22.34 -18.77
C GLY A 307 -7.67 -21.63 -19.68
N LEU A 308 -7.63 -20.29 -19.71
CA LEU A 308 -6.75 -19.54 -20.61
C LEU A 308 -5.35 -19.27 -20.05
N PRO A 309 -5.14 -19.00 -18.76
CA PRO A 309 -3.80 -18.86 -18.20
C PRO A 309 -3.02 -20.17 -18.29
N GLU A 310 -1.83 -20.10 -18.89
CA GLU A 310 -0.92 -21.24 -19.03
C GLU A 310 -0.57 -21.84 -17.65
N ASN A 311 -0.83 -23.14 -17.48
CA ASN A 311 -0.66 -23.85 -16.20
C ASN A 311 0.39 -24.98 -16.28
N GLU A 312 0.89 -25.31 -17.47
CA GLU A 312 1.88 -26.38 -17.65
C GLU A 312 3.30 -25.84 -17.50
N HIS A 313 3.63 -24.76 -18.21
CA HIS A 313 4.96 -24.15 -18.23
C HIS A 313 5.22 -23.24 -17.03
N GLN A 314 6.38 -23.43 -16.39
CA GLN A 314 6.82 -22.59 -15.28
C GLN A 314 7.42 -21.27 -15.79
N LEU A 315 7.00 -20.16 -15.20
CA LEU A 315 7.58 -18.85 -15.42
C LEU A 315 8.89 -18.71 -14.62
N SER A 316 9.99 -18.41 -15.31
CA SER A 316 11.30 -18.18 -14.71
C SER A 316 11.45 -16.73 -14.20
N VAL A 317 10.70 -16.39 -13.15
CA VAL A 317 10.60 -15.02 -12.60
C VAL A 317 11.35 -14.82 -11.28
N ALA A 318 11.44 -15.86 -10.44
CA ALA A 318 11.97 -15.73 -9.08
C ALA A 318 13.40 -15.17 -9.01
N GLY A 319 14.29 -15.61 -9.92
CA GLY A 319 15.67 -15.12 -9.97
C GLY A 319 15.77 -13.63 -10.34
N LYS A 320 14.85 -13.15 -11.18
CA LYS A 320 14.82 -11.74 -11.61
C LYS A 320 14.19 -10.83 -10.57
N ILE A 321 13.18 -11.33 -9.85
CA ILE A 321 12.58 -10.62 -8.72
C ILE A 321 13.66 -10.34 -7.67
N LYS A 322 14.43 -11.37 -7.29
CA LYS A 322 15.57 -11.21 -6.36
C LYS A 322 16.66 -10.25 -6.83
N LYS A 323 16.79 -10.05 -8.15
CA LYS A 323 17.79 -9.14 -8.74
C LYS A 323 17.31 -7.69 -8.75
N HIS A 324 16.02 -7.45 -9.00
CA HIS A 324 15.48 -6.11 -9.21
C HIS A 324 14.72 -5.56 -8.00
N PHE A 325 14.34 -6.42 -7.06
CA PHE A 325 13.58 -6.04 -5.88
C PHE A 325 14.22 -6.60 -4.61
N ASN A 326 14.11 -5.83 -3.53
CA ASN A 326 14.46 -6.32 -2.21
C ASN A 326 13.39 -7.31 -1.77
N THR A 327 13.78 -8.51 -1.34
CA THR A 327 12.84 -9.47 -0.73
C THR A 327 12.46 -8.99 0.67
N GLY A 328 11.16 -8.99 0.96
CA GLY A 328 10.62 -8.61 2.26
C GLY A 328 10.99 -9.59 3.39
N PRO A 329 10.45 -9.35 4.61
CA PRO A 329 10.63 -10.26 5.73
C PRO A 329 10.07 -11.65 5.40
N LYS A 330 10.83 -12.71 5.70
CA LYS A 330 10.43 -14.10 5.40
C LYS A 330 8.98 -14.40 5.82
N PRO A 331 8.21 -15.18 5.03
CA PRO A 331 6.87 -15.63 5.42
C PRO A 331 6.84 -16.25 6.81
N ASN A 332 5.75 -16.02 7.54
CA ASN A 332 5.54 -16.47 8.92
C ASN A 332 6.58 -15.96 9.94
N SER A 333 7.45 -15.03 9.55
CA SER A 333 8.29 -14.30 10.49
C SER A 333 7.48 -13.26 11.25
N THR A 334 8.06 -12.77 12.33
CA THR A 334 7.47 -11.80 13.24
C THR A 334 7.30 -10.41 12.61
N ALA A 335 7.93 -10.18 11.45
CA ALA A 335 7.88 -8.93 10.70
C ALA A 335 7.10 -9.05 9.36
N ALA A 336 6.61 -10.24 9.01
CA ALA A 336 5.86 -10.46 7.77
C ALA A 336 4.54 -9.66 7.78
N GLY A 337 4.30 -8.89 6.71
CA GLY A 337 3.11 -8.04 6.56
C GLY A 337 3.06 -6.82 7.48
N VAL A 338 4.06 -6.62 8.33
CA VAL A 338 4.08 -5.52 9.30
C VAL A 338 4.47 -4.19 8.65
N SER A 339 5.30 -4.24 7.59
CA SER A 339 5.70 -3.07 6.80
C SER A 339 4.50 -2.22 6.38
N VAL A 340 3.46 -2.88 5.83
CA VAL A 340 2.20 -2.27 5.37
C VAL A 340 1.44 -1.55 6.48
N ILE A 341 1.64 -1.98 7.74
CA ILE A 341 1.00 -1.38 8.90
C ILE A 341 1.87 -0.26 9.48
N THR A 342 3.19 -0.37 9.35
CA THR A 342 4.17 0.61 9.84
C THR A 342 4.45 1.80 8.92
N LEU A 343 4.24 1.67 7.60
CA LEU A 343 4.78 2.61 6.62
C LEU A 343 4.37 4.06 6.90
N ASP A 344 5.39 4.92 7.01
CA ASP A 344 5.22 6.36 7.17
C ASP A 344 5.31 7.04 5.83
N HIS A 345 4.30 7.83 5.53
CA HIS A 345 4.16 8.47 4.24
C HIS A 345 5.28 9.51 4.02
N GLY A 346 6.22 9.19 3.14
CA GLY A 346 6.99 10.17 2.38
C GLY A 346 6.07 10.74 1.31
N PHE A 347 5.37 11.83 1.62
CA PHE A 347 4.19 12.28 0.87
C PHE A 347 4.46 12.93 -0.50
N THR A 348 5.68 12.90 -1.04
CA THR A 348 5.98 13.70 -2.24
C THR A 348 7.08 13.07 -3.09
N ILE A 349 6.78 12.84 -4.36
CA ILE A 349 7.79 12.57 -5.39
C ILE A 349 8.44 13.91 -5.72
N LYS A 350 9.73 14.06 -5.44
CA LYS A 350 10.47 15.28 -5.76
C LYS A 350 11.03 15.17 -7.17
N ARG A 351 10.46 15.90 -8.12
CA ARG A 351 11.10 16.14 -9.43
C ARG A 351 12.15 17.24 -9.25
N SER A 352 13.35 17.05 -9.79
CA SER A 352 14.37 18.09 -9.95
C SER A 352 13.76 19.28 -10.69
N GLY A 353 13.39 20.34 -9.95
CA GLY A 353 12.82 21.57 -10.52
C GLY A 353 11.37 21.91 -10.13
N SER A 354 10.68 21.08 -9.35
CA SER A 354 9.38 21.47 -8.78
C SER A 354 9.58 22.39 -7.57
N LEU A 355 9.18 23.66 -7.71
CA LEU A 355 9.12 24.63 -6.62
C LEU A 355 8.08 24.17 -5.60
N ASP A 356 8.47 24.11 -4.32
CA ASP A 356 7.57 23.85 -3.19
C ASP A 356 6.37 24.82 -3.21
N TYR A 357 5.25 24.41 -3.80
CA TYR A 357 4.00 25.17 -3.74
C TYR A 357 3.15 24.64 -2.60
N TYR A 358 3.40 25.19 -1.41
CA TYR A 358 2.35 25.27 -0.40
C TYR A 358 1.15 26.00 -1.00
N GLN A 359 -0.01 25.33 -0.99
CA GLN A 359 -1.30 25.85 -1.38
C GLN A 359 -1.56 27.23 -0.72
N GLN A 360 -1.51 28.28 -1.53
CA GLN A 360 -2.13 29.58 -1.24
C GLN A 360 -3.24 29.78 -2.28
N PRO A 361 -4.49 30.09 -1.87
CA PRO A 361 -5.57 30.32 -2.81
C PRO A 361 -5.44 31.74 -3.37
N GLY A 362 -4.79 31.88 -4.52
CA GLY A 362 -4.71 33.18 -5.18
C GLY A 362 -3.74 33.21 -6.36
N MET A 363 -4.32 33.11 -7.56
CA MET A 363 -3.96 33.74 -8.84
C MET A 363 -4.02 32.76 -10.01
N TYR A 364 -5.04 32.97 -10.83
CA TYR A 364 -5.16 32.44 -12.19
C TYR A 364 -4.10 33.09 -13.11
N TRP A 365 -3.79 32.37 -14.21
CA TRP A 365 -2.97 32.76 -15.38
C TRP A 365 -1.43 32.62 -15.15
N ILE A 366 -0.58 31.99 -15.97
CA ILE A 366 -0.53 31.62 -17.40
C ILE A 366 0.46 30.45 -17.57
N ARG A 367 0.11 29.38 -18.29
CA ARG A 367 0.99 28.67 -19.26
C ARG A 367 0.18 27.66 -20.08
N TYR A 368 -0.53 28.22 -21.06
CA TYR A 368 -1.20 27.52 -22.15
C TYR A 368 -0.17 27.41 -23.29
N GLU A 369 0.69 26.38 -23.35
CA GLU A 369 1.49 26.13 -24.57
C GLU A 369 2.21 24.77 -24.71
N MET A 370 1.70 23.67 -24.16
CA MET A 370 2.23 22.33 -24.51
C MET A 370 1.16 21.24 -24.70
N VAL A 371 0.02 21.58 -25.34
CA VAL A 371 -1.00 20.58 -25.77
C VAL A 371 -1.43 20.73 -27.23
N GLN A 372 -0.81 21.61 -28.05
CA GLN A 372 -1.23 21.81 -29.45
C GLN A 372 -0.27 21.32 -30.54
N LEU A 373 0.69 20.45 -30.24
CA LEU A 373 1.60 19.89 -31.26
C LEU A 373 1.29 18.45 -31.72
N GLN A 374 0.06 17.96 -31.50
CA GLN A 374 -0.35 16.64 -32.03
C GLN A 374 -1.61 16.64 -32.92
N GLN A 375 -2.12 17.80 -33.36
CA GLN A 375 -3.27 17.85 -34.27
C GLN A 375 -3.09 18.66 -35.57
N SER A 376 -1.88 19.06 -35.95
CA SER A 376 -1.67 19.85 -37.18
C SER A 376 -0.53 19.34 -38.06
N VAL A 377 -0.70 18.15 -38.64
CA VAL A 377 -0.03 17.81 -39.90
C VAL A 377 -1.01 17.10 -40.84
N PHE A 378 -1.87 17.89 -41.50
CA PHE A 378 -2.49 17.53 -42.78
C PHE A 378 -2.62 18.80 -43.64
N PRO A 379 -1.77 19.00 -44.66
CA PRO A 379 -2.04 20.00 -45.68
C PRO A 379 -2.91 19.38 -46.78
N TRP A 380 -4.08 19.97 -46.89
CA TRP A 380 -4.99 20.02 -48.01
C TRP A 380 -4.32 19.93 -49.40
N GLN A 381 -4.79 18.99 -50.23
CA GLN A 381 -4.90 19.20 -51.66
C GLN A 381 -6.31 18.86 -52.12
N ARG A 382 -7.11 19.87 -52.45
CA ARG A 382 -8.22 19.73 -53.38
C ARG A 382 -8.43 21.00 -54.21
N ALA A 383 -8.11 20.86 -55.50
CA ALA A 383 -8.76 21.40 -56.70
C ALA A 383 -9.01 22.92 -56.89
N GLY A 384 -8.60 23.43 -58.06
CA GLY A 384 -9.11 24.66 -58.65
C GLY A 384 -8.44 25.02 -59.99
N SER A 385 -9.11 24.70 -61.11
CA SER A 385 -8.81 25.12 -62.49
C SER A 385 -8.95 26.63 -62.66
N LEU A 386 -8.06 27.28 -63.44
CA LEU A 386 -8.32 28.39 -64.38
C LEU A 386 -6.99 28.94 -64.97
N HIS A 387 -6.58 28.45 -66.13
CA HIS A 387 -6.36 29.21 -67.38
C HIS A 387 -5.68 28.34 -68.45
#